data_AF-A0A109FJB9-F1
#
_entry.id   AF-A0A109FJB9-F1
#
_cell.length_a   1.000
_cell.length_b   1.000
_cell.length_c   1.000
_cell.angle_alpha   90.00
_cell.angle_beta   90.00
_cell.angle_gamma   90.00
#
_symmetry.space_group_name_H-M   'P 1'
#
loop_
_entity.id
_entity.type
_entity.pdbx_description
1 polymer ?
#
loop_
_entity_poly.entity_id
_entity_poly.type
_entity_poly.pdbx_seq_one_letter_code
_entity_poly.pdbx_strand_id
1 'polypeptide(L)'
;RKRSASPPSFCRAQDFLAPYAVRMSYRIGRSEQGVLTFEPYKSHLLPMWRFKTPEIARESAHKIEGEFVRFEEGRDFVGCDMARKFLQMGMTRSTRYAHRAGGRKYDSSGSLLPKSTDHPGAAAKLESARIFREAWERVKAREGYQELRKEWEAEKKLWERDGKPGLHAEEDGEGDAPSEEGASEQEEWNKSSMPGSR
;
A
#
# COMPACT_ATOMS: atom_id res chain seq x y z
N ARG A 1 -23.28 -20.38 44.29
CA ARG A 1 -23.37 -19.54 43.06
C ARG A 1 -21.96 -19.11 42.68
N LYS A 2 -21.36 -19.74 41.65
CA LYS A 2 -20.03 -19.37 41.15
C LYS A 2 -20.16 -18.02 40.42
N ARG A 3 -19.35 -17.03 40.79
CA ARG A 3 -19.24 -15.76 40.05
C ARG A 3 -18.52 -16.09 38.74
N SER A 4 -19.22 -15.97 37.61
CA SER A 4 -18.57 -16.00 36.30
C SER A 4 -17.68 -14.77 36.20
N ALA A 5 -16.38 -14.99 36.04
CA ALA A 5 -15.46 -13.92 35.69
C ALA A 5 -15.93 -13.32 34.35
N SER A 6 -16.19 -12.01 34.33
CA SER A 6 -16.35 -11.29 33.07
C SER A 6 -15.09 -11.51 32.22
N PRO A 7 -15.23 -11.74 30.91
CA PRO A 7 -14.05 -11.83 30.05
C PRO A 7 -13.22 -10.55 30.21
N PRO A 8 -11.88 -10.63 30.17
CA PRO A 8 -11.04 -9.45 30.22
C PRO A 8 -11.52 -8.52 29.10
N SER A 9 -11.86 -7.28 29.48
CA SER A 9 -12.26 -6.24 28.56
C SER A 9 -11.22 -6.20 27.45
N PHE A 10 -11.63 -6.57 26.24
CA PHE A 10 -10.81 -6.41 25.04
C PHE A 10 -10.34 -4.96 25.04
N CYS A 11 -9.06 -4.74 25.33
CA CYS A 11 -8.48 -3.42 25.24
C CYS A 11 -8.75 -2.93 23.82
N ARG A 12 -9.36 -1.75 23.69
CA ARG A 12 -9.67 -1.03 22.45
C ARG A 12 -8.39 -0.57 21.72
N ALA A 13 -7.34 -1.38 21.78
CA ALA A 13 -5.95 -1.02 21.54
C ALA A 13 -5.45 -1.50 20.17
N GLN A 14 -6.29 -2.12 19.33
CA GLN A 14 -5.85 -2.71 18.05
C GLN A 14 -6.79 -2.44 16.87
N ASP A 15 -7.68 -1.44 16.95
CA ASP A 15 -8.63 -1.11 15.85
C ASP A 15 -7.93 -0.70 14.53
N PHE A 16 -6.62 -0.43 14.58
CA PHE A 16 -5.79 -0.04 13.44
C PHE A 16 -4.96 -1.20 12.85
N LEU A 17 -4.93 -2.37 13.51
CA LEU A 17 -4.20 -3.52 13.01
C LEU A 17 -5.05 -4.26 11.98
N ALA A 18 -4.51 -4.41 10.77
CA ALA A 18 -5.21 -5.18 9.76
C ALA A 18 -5.31 -6.65 10.20
N PRO A 19 -6.39 -7.36 9.80
CA PRO A 19 -6.51 -8.80 10.01
C PRO A 19 -5.28 -9.54 9.50
N TYR A 20 -4.93 -10.65 10.16
CA TYR A 20 -3.72 -11.41 9.86
C TYR A 20 -3.56 -11.76 8.37
N ALA A 21 -4.60 -12.31 7.76
CA ALA A 21 -4.59 -12.67 6.33
C ALA A 21 -4.33 -11.44 5.43
N VAL A 22 -4.90 -10.28 5.77
CA VAL A 22 -4.63 -9.03 5.06
C VAL A 22 -3.16 -8.67 5.18
N ARG A 23 -2.58 -8.66 6.40
CA ARG A 23 -1.14 -8.36 6.60
C ARG A 23 -0.23 -9.31 5.83
N MET A 24 -0.56 -10.60 5.74
CA MET A 24 0.24 -11.57 4.99
C MET A 24 0.09 -11.44 3.47
N SER A 25 -1.05 -10.95 2.99
CA SER A 25 -1.27 -10.63 1.57
C SER A 25 -0.38 -9.50 1.06
N TYR A 26 0.13 -8.65 1.98
CA TYR A 26 0.95 -7.50 1.65
C TYR A 26 2.19 -7.91 0.84
N ARG A 27 2.55 -7.12 -0.19
CA ARG A 27 3.76 -7.35 -0.99
C ARG A 27 4.68 -6.14 -0.91
N ILE A 28 5.94 -6.38 -0.56
CA ILE A 28 6.97 -5.34 -0.60
C ILE A 28 7.27 -4.99 -2.06
N GLY A 29 6.57 -3.99 -2.58
CA GLY A 29 6.81 -3.45 -3.92
C GLY A 29 8.08 -2.58 -4.01
N ARG A 30 8.43 -2.17 -5.23
CA ARG A 30 9.52 -1.19 -5.44
C ARG A 30 9.02 0.19 -5.00
N SER A 31 9.85 0.90 -4.23
CA SER A 31 9.60 2.26 -3.73
C SER A 31 8.24 2.46 -3.03
N GLU A 32 7.30 3.14 -3.69
CA GLU A 32 6.01 3.61 -3.18
C GLU A 32 4.83 2.80 -3.74
N GLN A 33 5.09 1.70 -4.46
CA GLN A 33 4.03 0.86 -5.01
C GLN A 33 3.16 0.25 -3.91
N GLY A 34 1.83 0.31 -4.11
CA GLY A 34 0.81 -0.28 -3.21
C GLY A 34 0.41 0.59 -2.01
N VAL A 35 1.12 1.69 -1.75
CA VAL A 35 0.90 2.55 -0.56
C VAL A 35 -0.51 3.13 -0.51
N LEU A 36 -1.04 3.51 -1.68
CA LEU A 36 -2.34 4.17 -1.79
C LEU A 36 -3.52 3.20 -1.99
N THR A 37 -3.27 1.89 -1.98
CA THR A 37 -4.29 0.87 -2.26
C THR A 37 -4.49 -0.11 -1.12
N PHE A 38 -3.58 -0.16 -0.15
CA PHE A 38 -3.58 -1.19 0.88
C PHE A 38 -4.28 -0.70 2.16
N GLU A 39 -5.51 -1.16 2.36
CA GLU A 39 -6.34 -0.84 3.52
C GLU A 39 -6.03 -1.76 4.72
N PRO A 40 -6.29 -1.31 5.97
CA PRO A 40 -6.82 -0.01 6.40
C PRO A 40 -5.75 1.08 6.52
N TYR A 41 -4.46 0.74 6.33
CA TYR A 41 -3.34 1.65 6.58
C TYR A 41 -3.38 2.90 5.73
N LYS A 42 -3.78 2.78 4.46
CA LYS A 42 -3.96 3.95 3.60
C LYS A 42 -5.01 4.90 4.16
N SER A 43 -6.21 4.42 4.51
CA SER A 43 -7.26 5.28 5.09
C SER A 43 -6.84 5.91 6.41
N HIS A 44 -6.02 5.22 7.20
CA HIS A 44 -5.46 5.72 8.45
C HIS A 44 -4.39 6.81 8.24
N LEU A 45 -3.41 6.56 7.37
CA LEU A 45 -2.23 7.43 7.18
C LEU A 45 -2.48 8.62 6.23
N LEU A 46 -3.33 8.45 5.22
CA LEU A 46 -3.55 9.45 4.17
C LEU A 46 -4.06 10.81 4.70
N PRO A 47 -5.00 10.88 5.67
CA PRO A 47 -5.49 12.16 6.20
C PRO A 47 -4.40 13.02 6.86
N MET A 48 -3.38 12.37 7.44
CA MET A 48 -2.25 13.02 8.10
C MET A 48 -1.19 13.52 7.11
N TRP A 49 -1.20 13.01 5.88
CA TRP A 49 -0.15 13.27 4.89
C TRP A 49 -0.38 14.57 4.13
N ARG A 50 0.32 15.65 4.55
CA ARG A 50 0.18 17.00 4.01
C ARG A 50 1.54 17.69 3.94
N PHE A 51 1.76 18.50 2.90
CA PHE A 51 3.06 19.15 2.67
C PHE A 51 2.94 20.48 1.92
N LYS A 52 1.85 21.23 2.17
CA LYS A 52 1.63 22.51 1.48
C LYS A 52 2.74 23.51 1.81
N THR A 53 3.08 23.66 3.08
CA THR A 53 4.16 24.50 3.61
C THR A 53 5.11 23.65 4.48
N PRO A 54 6.31 24.16 4.84
CA PRO A 54 7.25 23.45 5.71
C PRO A 54 6.67 23.13 7.09
N GLU A 55 5.85 24.01 7.66
CA GLU A 55 5.22 23.84 8.97
C GLU A 55 4.23 22.67 8.93
N ILE A 56 3.39 22.64 7.90
CA ILE A 56 2.44 21.54 7.67
C ILE A 56 3.20 20.23 7.41
N ALA A 57 4.30 20.28 6.66
CA ALA A 57 5.14 19.11 6.41
C ALA A 57 5.77 18.55 7.70
N ARG A 58 6.19 19.43 8.61
CA ARG A 58 6.74 19.06 9.93
C ARG A 58 5.70 18.35 10.78
N GLU A 59 4.51 18.93 10.88
CA GLU A 59 3.40 18.31 11.62
C GLU A 59 3.00 16.95 11.01
N SER A 60 2.92 16.89 9.68
CA SER A 60 2.58 15.67 8.94
C SER A 60 3.63 14.57 9.14
N ALA A 61 4.91 14.89 8.98
CA ALA A 61 6.00 13.94 9.18
C ALA A 61 6.04 13.43 10.62
N HIS A 62 5.87 14.31 11.61
CA HIS A 62 5.83 13.93 13.03
C HIS A 62 4.67 13.00 13.34
N LYS A 63 3.47 13.27 12.81
CA LYS A 63 2.30 12.39 12.98
C LYS A 63 2.54 11.00 12.39
N ILE A 64 3.05 10.92 11.17
CA ILE A 64 3.31 9.64 10.50
C ILE A 64 4.45 8.87 11.21
N GLU A 65 5.47 9.57 11.71
CA GLU A 65 6.53 8.98 12.53
C GLU A 65 5.98 8.45 13.87
N GLY A 66 5.03 9.15 14.50
CA GLY A 66 4.33 8.66 15.68
C GLY A 66 3.54 7.36 15.40
N GLU A 67 2.82 7.31 14.28
CA GLU A 67 2.12 6.08 13.86
C GLU A 67 3.09 4.94 13.56
N PHE A 68 4.26 5.23 12.96
CA PHE A 68 5.31 4.23 12.78
C PHE A 68 5.71 3.59 14.12
N VAL A 69 5.97 4.41 15.14
CA VAL A 69 6.35 3.90 16.47
C VAL A 69 5.22 3.07 17.08
N ARG A 70 3.97 3.51 16.95
CA ARG A 70 2.80 2.76 17.41
C ARG A 70 2.65 1.40 16.71
N PHE A 71 2.89 1.33 15.40
CA PHE A 71 2.91 0.06 14.68
C PHE A 71 4.07 -0.83 15.12
N GLU A 72 5.24 -0.26 15.40
CA GLU A 72 6.42 -1.00 15.89
C GLU A 72 6.13 -1.63 17.26
N GLU A 73 5.56 -0.86 18.20
CA GLU A 73 5.10 -1.34 19.50
C GLU A 73 4.03 -2.42 19.39
N GLY A 74 3.14 -2.31 18.39
CA GLY A 74 2.13 -3.31 18.05
C GLY A 74 2.67 -4.52 17.27
N ARG A 75 3.97 -4.59 17.02
CA ARG A 75 4.64 -5.61 16.18
C ARG A 75 4.04 -5.77 14.78
N ASP A 76 3.59 -4.67 14.20
CA ASP A 76 2.99 -4.65 12.86
C ASP A 76 3.97 -4.09 11.84
N PHE A 77 4.71 -5.01 11.21
CA PHE A 77 5.62 -4.68 10.12
C PHE A 77 4.92 -3.95 8.97
N VAL A 78 3.70 -4.36 8.60
CA VAL A 78 3.01 -3.80 7.42
C VAL A 78 2.64 -2.35 7.66
N GLY A 79 2.13 -2.03 8.85
CA GLY A 79 1.89 -0.66 9.28
C GLY A 79 3.19 0.17 9.31
N CYS A 80 4.29 -0.40 9.83
CA CYS A 80 5.59 0.27 9.82
C CYS A 80 6.08 0.58 8.39
N ASP A 81 6.04 -0.39 7.48
CA ASP A 81 6.47 -0.18 6.09
C ASP A 81 5.55 0.80 5.35
N MET A 82 4.25 0.80 5.63
CA MET A 82 3.32 1.80 5.11
C MET A 82 3.68 3.22 5.57
N ALA A 83 3.85 3.43 6.87
CA ALA A 83 4.26 4.73 7.41
C ALA A 83 5.60 5.20 6.82
N ARG A 84 6.60 4.31 6.74
CA ARG A 84 7.89 4.57 6.08
C ARG A 84 7.69 4.99 4.61
N LYS A 85 6.84 4.30 3.86
CA LYS A 85 6.59 4.64 2.45
C LYS A 85 5.80 5.94 2.29
N PHE A 86 4.90 6.29 3.21
CA PHE A 86 4.23 7.60 3.22
C PHE A 86 5.22 8.74 3.45
N LEU A 87 6.22 8.56 4.34
CA LEU A 87 7.31 9.52 4.50
C LEU A 87 8.15 9.65 3.22
N GLN A 88 8.49 8.52 2.58
CA GLN A 88 9.20 8.52 1.30
C GLN A 88 8.40 9.26 0.22
N MET A 89 7.09 8.99 0.12
CA MET A 89 6.18 9.65 -0.82
C MET A 89 6.07 11.16 -0.54
N GLY A 90 6.10 11.58 0.73
CA GLY A 90 6.17 12.99 1.12
C GLY A 90 7.42 13.69 0.59
N MET A 91 8.58 13.05 0.74
CA MET A 91 9.85 13.55 0.20
C MET A 91 9.81 13.65 -1.33
N THR A 92 9.43 12.58 -2.04
CA THR A 92 9.45 12.54 -3.51
C THR A 92 8.44 13.50 -4.12
N ARG A 93 7.22 13.57 -3.57
CA ARG A 93 6.17 14.48 -4.05
C ARG A 93 6.55 15.92 -3.81
N SER A 94 7.02 16.27 -2.61
CA SER A 94 7.48 17.64 -2.31
C SER A 94 8.60 18.08 -3.26
N THR A 95 9.60 17.22 -3.49
CA THR A 95 10.68 17.46 -4.46
C THR A 95 10.14 17.67 -5.88
N ARG A 96 9.15 16.87 -6.30
CA ARG A 96 8.53 17.03 -7.62
C ARG A 96 7.82 18.38 -7.76
N TYR A 97 7.09 18.82 -6.73
CA TYR A 97 6.42 20.13 -6.73
C TYR A 97 7.40 21.30 -6.63
N ALA A 98 8.59 21.10 -6.05
CA ALA A 98 9.66 22.09 -6.06
C ALA A 98 10.27 22.31 -7.45
N HIS A 99 10.37 21.25 -8.25
CA HIS A 99 10.91 21.32 -9.61
C HIS A 99 9.86 21.63 -10.67
N ARG A 100 8.57 21.58 -10.30
CA ARG A 100 7.43 21.69 -11.22
C ARG A 100 6.21 22.23 -10.46
N ALA A 101 5.90 23.52 -10.60
CA ALA A 101 4.80 24.18 -9.89
C ALA A 101 3.45 23.41 -9.97
N GLY A 102 3.12 22.87 -11.15
CA GLY A 102 1.88 22.10 -11.37
C GLY A 102 1.97 20.61 -11.04
N GLY A 103 3.13 20.09 -10.63
CA GLY A 103 3.35 18.68 -10.30
C GLY A 103 3.22 17.70 -11.48
N ARG A 104 2.97 18.19 -12.71
CA ARG A 104 2.84 17.38 -13.93
C ARG A 104 4.21 17.10 -14.56
N LYS A 105 4.47 15.84 -14.89
CA LYS A 105 5.74 15.41 -15.51
C LYS A 105 5.75 15.60 -17.03
N TYR A 106 4.58 15.45 -17.64
CA TYR A 106 4.39 15.47 -19.09
C TYR A 106 3.35 16.55 -19.43
N ASP A 107 3.48 17.13 -20.61
CA ASP A 107 2.44 17.97 -21.21
C ASP A 107 1.32 17.11 -21.84
N SER A 108 0.34 17.76 -22.46
CA SER A 108 -0.77 17.09 -23.16
C SER A 108 -0.33 16.28 -24.39
N SER A 109 0.87 16.53 -24.92
CA SER A 109 1.46 15.78 -26.03
C SER A 109 2.32 14.59 -25.59
N GLY A 110 2.52 14.42 -24.27
CA GLY A 110 3.39 13.39 -23.71
C GLY A 110 4.87 13.78 -23.65
N SER A 111 5.22 15.02 -23.99
CA SER A 111 6.61 15.51 -23.91
C SER A 111 6.99 15.88 -22.48
N LEU A 112 8.25 15.66 -22.12
CA LEU A 112 8.75 15.91 -20.76
C LEU A 112 8.83 17.42 -20.49
N LEU A 113 8.06 17.91 -19.53
CA LEU A 113 8.17 19.32 -19.11
C LEU A 113 9.55 19.59 -18.48
N PRO A 114 10.17 20.76 -18.74
CA PRO A 114 11.43 21.14 -18.12
C PRO A 114 11.26 21.31 -16.61
N LYS A 115 12.37 21.14 -15.87
CA LYS A 115 12.40 21.48 -14.44
C LYS A 115 12.44 23.01 -14.33
N SER A 116 11.62 23.57 -13.47
CA SER A 116 11.63 24.99 -13.11
C SER A 116 11.70 25.08 -11.59
N THR A 117 12.75 25.73 -11.09
CA THR A 117 12.97 25.99 -9.67
C THR A 117 12.69 27.44 -9.29
N ASP A 118 12.46 28.29 -10.29
CA ASP A 118 12.40 29.75 -10.11
C ASP A 118 10.99 30.23 -9.77
N HIS A 119 10.03 29.31 -9.64
CA HIS A 119 8.67 29.66 -9.30
C HIS A 119 8.51 29.93 -7.79
N PRO A 120 7.61 30.85 -7.41
CA PRO A 120 7.28 31.07 -6.01
C PRO A 120 6.90 29.76 -5.31
N GLY A 121 7.49 29.52 -4.13
CA GLY A 121 7.23 28.34 -3.31
C GLY A 121 8.11 27.12 -3.61
N ALA A 122 8.99 27.14 -4.62
CA ALA A 122 9.91 26.03 -4.87
C ALA A 122 10.83 25.74 -3.66
N ALA A 123 11.42 26.78 -3.07
CA ALA A 123 12.26 26.67 -1.87
C ALA A 123 11.49 26.06 -0.68
N ALA A 124 10.26 26.51 -0.44
CA ALA A 124 9.41 25.95 0.61
C ALA A 124 9.11 24.46 0.39
N LYS A 125 8.95 24.02 -0.87
CA LYS A 125 8.75 22.60 -1.20
C LYS A 125 10.01 21.76 -1.03
N LEU A 126 11.19 22.33 -1.30
CA LEU A 126 12.46 21.66 -1.00
C LEU A 126 12.63 21.47 0.51
N GLU A 127 12.28 22.47 1.31
CA GLU A 127 12.32 22.35 2.77
C GLU A 127 11.34 21.30 3.28
N SER A 128 10.10 21.27 2.77
CA SER A 128 9.16 20.18 3.05
C SER A 128 9.75 18.80 2.69
N ALA A 129 10.43 18.70 1.54
CA ALA A 129 11.05 17.44 1.13
C ALA A 129 12.17 17.00 2.08
N ARG A 130 12.97 17.95 2.57
CA ARG A 130 14.03 17.71 3.57
C ARG A 130 13.44 17.19 4.88
N ILE A 131 12.38 17.81 5.39
CA ILE A 131 11.69 17.39 6.62
C ILE A 131 11.23 15.93 6.53
N PHE A 132 10.60 15.54 5.41
CA PHE A 132 10.19 14.14 5.19
C PHE A 132 11.38 13.20 5.05
N ARG A 133 12.48 13.64 4.44
CA ARG A 133 13.70 12.83 4.31
C ARG A 133 14.28 12.51 5.68
N GLU A 134 14.42 13.52 6.55
CA GLU A 134 14.97 13.33 7.90
C GLU A 134 14.12 12.34 8.71
N ALA A 135 12.78 12.47 8.66
CA ALA A 135 11.88 11.51 9.31
C ALA A 135 11.98 10.10 8.71
N TRP A 136 12.08 9.99 7.38
CA TRP A 136 12.24 8.72 6.68
C TRP A 136 13.55 8.01 7.05
N GLU A 137 14.65 8.75 7.18
CA GLU A 137 15.94 8.23 7.59
C GLU A 137 15.90 7.71 9.02
N ARG A 138 15.27 8.47 9.95
CA ARG A 138 15.09 8.04 11.34
C ARG A 138 14.34 6.72 11.45
N VAL A 139 13.16 6.60 10.83
CA VAL A 139 12.36 5.37 10.93
C VAL A 139 13.04 4.18 10.24
N LYS A 140 13.77 4.41 9.15
CA LYS A 140 14.50 3.36 8.43
C LYS A 140 15.69 2.81 9.23
N ALA A 141 16.32 3.66 10.05
CA ALA A 141 17.47 3.31 10.87
C ALA A 141 17.09 2.58 12.17
N ARG A 142 15.81 2.50 12.54
CA ARG A 142 15.37 1.78 13.74
C ARG A 142 15.62 0.29 13.60
N GLU A 143 16.20 -0.29 14.63
CA GLU A 143 16.53 -1.72 14.68
C GLU A 143 15.26 -2.58 14.71
N GLY A 144 14.25 -2.18 15.49
CA GLY A 144 12.97 -2.88 15.60
C GLY A 144 12.28 -3.09 14.25
N TYR A 145 12.32 -2.10 13.36
CA TYR A 145 11.83 -2.24 11.99
C TYR A 145 12.55 -3.35 11.19
N GLN A 146 13.88 -3.45 11.32
CA GLN A 146 14.65 -4.48 10.62
C GLN A 146 14.37 -5.87 11.18
N GLU A 147 14.11 -5.98 12.49
CA GLU A 147 13.71 -7.24 13.15
C GLU A 147 12.32 -7.67 12.71
N LEU A 148 11.33 -6.78 12.82
CA LEU A 148 9.95 -7.03 12.40
C LEU A 148 9.86 -7.43 10.92
N ARG A 149 10.71 -6.85 10.08
CA ARG A 149 10.81 -7.23 8.68
C ARG A 149 11.22 -8.70 8.51
N LYS A 150 12.27 -9.14 9.21
CA LYS A 150 12.77 -10.52 9.12
C LYS A 150 11.72 -11.52 9.60
N GLU A 151 11.05 -11.19 10.69
CA GLU A 151 9.97 -12.01 11.24
C GLU A 151 8.79 -12.12 10.28
N TRP A 152 8.34 -10.99 9.73
CA TRP A 152 7.27 -10.97 8.74
C TRP A 152 7.64 -11.73 7.47
N GLU A 153 8.89 -11.63 6.98
CA GLU A 153 9.35 -12.40 5.82
C GLU A 153 9.32 -13.92 6.09
N ALA A 154 9.70 -14.35 7.30
CA ALA A 154 9.64 -15.75 7.71
C ALA A 154 8.18 -16.25 7.87
N GLU A 155 7.33 -15.48 8.53
CA GLU A 155 5.91 -15.77 8.74
C GLU A 155 5.16 -15.84 7.41
N LYS A 156 5.43 -14.89 6.51
CA LYS A 156 4.85 -14.86 5.18
C LYS A 156 5.21 -16.11 4.37
N LYS A 157 6.45 -16.59 4.44
CA LYS A 157 6.86 -17.82 3.74
C LYS A 157 6.07 -19.04 4.24
N LEU A 158 5.82 -19.12 5.54
CA LEU A 158 4.98 -20.18 6.12
C LEU A 158 3.52 -20.04 5.65
N TRP A 159 2.97 -18.82 5.70
CA TRP A 159 1.61 -18.55 5.23
C TRP A 159 1.39 -18.86 3.74
N GLU A 160 2.38 -18.57 2.88
CA GLU A 160 2.34 -18.94 1.46
C GLU A 160 2.45 -20.45 1.25
N ARG A 161 3.26 -21.15 2.06
CA ARG A 161 3.36 -22.62 2.04
C ARG A 161 2.05 -23.28 2.46
N ASP A 162 1.38 -22.72 3.47
CA ASP A 162 0.16 -23.26 4.05
C ASP A 162 -1.10 -22.90 3.22
N GLY A 163 -0.93 -22.41 1.98
CA GLY A 163 -2.03 -22.18 1.05
C GLY A 163 -2.77 -20.84 1.25
N LYS A 164 -2.16 -19.86 1.92
CA LYS A 164 -2.73 -18.52 2.17
C LYS A 164 -4.07 -18.54 2.93
N PRO A 165 -4.12 -19.18 4.12
CA PRO A 165 -5.34 -19.30 4.90
C PRO A 165 -5.96 -17.93 5.21
N GLY A 166 -7.29 -17.86 5.09
CA GLY A 166 -8.08 -16.65 5.39
C GLY A 166 -8.07 -15.56 4.30
N LEU A 167 -7.42 -15.78 3.16
CA LEU A 167 -7.48 -14.86 2.01
C LEU A 167 -8.66 -15.17 1.07
N HIS A 168 -9.04 -16.44 0.98
CA HIS A 168 -10.19 -16.95 0.24
C HIS A 168 -10.87 -18.02 1.11
N ALA A 169 -12.02 -17.71 1.69
CA ALA A 169 -12.91 -18.68 2.33
C ALA A 169 -14.28 -18.70 1.63
N GLU A 170 -14.29 -18.38 0.33
CA GLU A 170 -15.48 -18.37 -0.54
C GLU A 170 -15.01 -18.74 -1.97
N GLU A 171 -14.46 -19.94 -2.14
CA GLU A 171 -14.33 -20.58 -3.46
C GLU A 171 -14.08 -22.10 -3.31
N ASP A 172 -14.77 -22.74 -2.36
CA ASP A 172 -15.01 -24.19 -2.40
C ASP A 172 -16.44 -24.39 -2.92
N GLY A 173 -16.62 -24.12 -4.21
CA GLY A 173 -17.84 -24.37 -4.97
C GLY A 173 -17.53 -25.29 -6.14
N GLU A 174 -17.71 -26.58 -5.91
CA GLU A 174 -18.09 -27.62 -6.87
C GLU A 174 -17.61 -27.46 -8.33
N GLY A 175 -16.66 -28.30 -8.73
CA GLY A 175 -16.25 -28.47 -10.12
C GLY A 175 -15.64 -29.85 -10.33
N ASP A 176 -16.42 -30.89 -10.02
CA ASP A 176 -16.17 -32.25 -10.50
C ASP A 176 -16.11 -32.22 -12.03
N ALA A 177 -14.91 -32.42 -12.57
CA ALA A 177 -14.68 -32.53 -14.00
C ALA A 177 -14.47 -34.02 -14.32
N PRO A 178 -15.43 -34.72 -14.94
CA PRO A 178 -15.15 -36.02 -15.49
C PRO A 178 -14.30 -35.85 -16.76
N SER A 179 -13.19 -36.57 -16.78
CA SER A 179 -12.40 -36.87 -17.95
C SER A 179 -13.23 -37.61 -18.99
N GLU A 180 -13.36 -37.07 -20.20
CA GLU A 180 -13.60 -37.88 -21.40
C GLU A 180 -12.69 -37.43 -22.55
N GLU A 181 -11.92 -38.41 -23.02
CA GLU A 181 -11.26 -38.42 -24.32
C GLU A 181 -12.32 -38.49 -25.42
N GLY A 182 -12.16 -37.72 -26.50
CA GLY A 182 -13.05 -37.84 -27.66
C GLY A 182 -12.73 -36.82 -28.75
N ALA A 183 -12.07 -37.29 -29.79
CA ALA A 183 -11.60 -36.52 -30.93
C ALA A 183 -12.71 -36.06 -31.90
N SER A 184 -12.37 -35.04 -32.68
CA SER A 184 -12.83 -34.72 -34.05
C SER A 184 -14.34 -34.62 -34.32
N GLU A 185 -14.81 -33.42 -34.71
CA GLU A 185 -15.27 -33.17 -36.08
C GLU A 185 -15.83 -31.74 -36.27
N GLN A 186 -15.42 -31.15 -37.40
CA GLN A 186 -16.20 -30.24 -38.25
C GLN A 186 -16.31 -28.76 -37.88
N GLU A 187 -15.23 -28.05 -38.22
CA GLU A 187 -15.30 -26.76 -38.93
C GLU A 187 -16.18 -26.87 -40.18
N GLU A 188 -17.50 -26.71 -40.09
CA GLU A 188 -18.33 -26.56 -41.29
C GLU A 188 -19.69 -25.87 -41.04
N TRP A 189 -19.71 -24.64 -40.53
CA TRP A 189 -20.98 -23.90 -40.45
C TRP A 189 -20.92 -22.37 -40.45
N ASN A 190 -20.07 -21.74 -41.29
CA ASN A 190 -20.29 -20.31 -41.60
C ASN A 190 -19.93 -19.90 -43.04
N LYS A 191 -20.35 -20.73 -44.00
CA LYS A 191 -20.44 -20.37 -45.42
C LYS A 191 -21.73 -20.95 -46.02
N SER A 192 -22.89 -20.42 -45.64
CA SER A 192 -24.04 -20.29 -46.54
C SER A 192 -25.24 -19.73 -45.78
N SER A 193 -25.52 -18.43 -45.94
CA SER A 193 -26.89 -17.88 -45.95
C SER A 193 -26.84 -16.38 -46.26
N MET A 194 -26.60 -16.07 -47.53
CA MET A 194 -27.34 -14.99 -48.22
C MET A 194 -28.36 -15.68 -49.12
N PRO A 195 -29.60 -15.19 -49.22
CA PRO A 195 -29.95 -13.98 -49.99
C PRO A 195 -30.92 -13.07 -49.19
N GLY A 196 -31.15 -11.79 -49.48
CA GLY A 196 -31.19 -11.07 -50.74
C GLY A 196 -32.58 -10.41 -50.87
N SER A 197 -32.58 -9.09 -51.10
CA SER A 197 -33.67 -8.26 -51.64
C SER A 197 -34.87 -7.87 -50.76
N ARG A 198 -34.89 -6.60 -50.37
CA ARG A 198 -35.79 -5.58 -50.97
C ARG A 198 -35.20 -4.18 -50.81
#